data_AF-A0A517E1G8-F1
#
_entry.id   AF-A0A517E1G8-F1
#
_cell.length_a   1.000
_cell.length_b   1.000
_cell.length_c   1.000
_cell.angle_alpha   90.00
_cell.angle_beta   90.00
_cell.angle_gamma   90.00
#
_symmetry.space_group_name_H-M   'P 1'
#
loop_
_entity.id
_entity.type
_entity.pdbx_description
1 polymer ?
#
loop_
_entity_poly.entity_id
_entity_poly.type
_entity_poly.pdbx_seq_one_letter_code
_entity_poly.pdbx_strand_id
1 'polypeptide(L)'
;MAKQEFGPLRSRAARKPWPECPEIVIYRCSHCGGLYQGLSYDTPAQAPACCDASMERLKPLQLMDLSPEINVDYKIVGGFNQSAVQVFWEMEQPEDKPEWVLLKTFTGGYLKYVTARKRPPLVFPLADEDAYVYCGRSMCQECVFRCKRGFIIYLYIEHKGLLAVPVEKLAGYFKL
;
A
#
# COMPACT_ATOMS: atom_id res chain seq x y z
N MET A 1 -0.22 36.32 -8.56
CA MET A 1 -0.01 34.91 -8.15
C MET A 1 -0.31 34.05 -9.37
N ALA A 2 0.63 33.19 -9.80
CA ALA A 2 0.36 32.27 -10.90
C ALA A 2 -0.82 31.36 -10.52
N LYS A 3 -1.81 31.24 -11.42
CA LYS A 3 -2.99 30.39 -11.20
C LYS A 3 -2.49 28.95 -11.12
N GLN A 4 -2.69 28.30 -9.98
CA GLN A 4 -2.27 26.92 -9.80
C GLN A 4 -3.20 26.02 -10.63
N GLU A 5 -2.67 25.43 -11.69
CA GLU A 5 -3.42 24.49 -12.53
C GLU A 5 -3.50 23.12 -11.85
N PHE A 6 -4.69 22.79 -11.33
CA PHE A 6 -4.96 21.48 -10.74
C PHE A 6 -5.28 20.48 -11.85
N GLY A 7 -4.48 19.41 -11.92
CA GLY A 7 -4.74 18.28 -12.80
C GLY A 7 -5.96 17.47 -12.37
N PRO A 8 -6.43 16.54 -13.20
CA PRO A 8 -7.67 15.80 -12.93
C PRO A 8 -7.61 14.88 -11.71
N LEU A 9 -6.42 14.41 -11.31
CA LEU A 9 -6.23 13.50 -10.17
C LEU A 9 -5.96 14.25 -8.85
N ARG A 10 -5.99 15.58 -8.88
CA ARG A 10 -5.47 16.41 -7.81
C ARG A 10 -6.46 16.59 -6.68
N SER A 11 -6.04 16.27 -5.46
CA SER A 11 -6.79 16.64 -4.25
C SER A 11 -6.97 18.15 -4.16
N ARG A 12 -8.20 18.60 -3.93
CA ARG A 12 -8.53 20.01 -3.64
C ARG A 12 -8.68 20.27 -2.14
N ALA A 13 -8.49 19.25 -1.30
CA ALA A 13 -8.63 19.38 0.13
C ALA A 13 -7.54 20.31 0.72
N ALA A 14 -7.97 21.23 1.59
CA ALA A 14 -7.07 22.14 2.31
C ALA A 14 -6.46 21.49 3.58
N ARG A 15 -7.04 20.37 4.03
CA ARG A 15 -6.59 19.60 5.19
C ARG A 15 -6.30 18.16 4.79
N LYS A 16 -5.47 17.49 5.57
CA LYS A 16 -5.23 16.06 5.42
C LYS A 16 -6.56 15.32 5.61
N PRO A 17 -6.94 14.41 4.71
CA PRO A 17 -8.11 13.57 4.88
C PRO A 17 -8.03 12.75 6.16
N TRP A 18 -9.19 12.52 6.76
CA TRP A 18 -9.30 11.51 7.81
C TRP A 18 -9.19 10.12 7.17
N PRO A 19 -8.54 9.14 7.81
CA PRO A 19 -8.54 7.77 7.30
C PRO A 19 -9.95 7.19 7.47
N GLU A 20 -10.75 7.21 6.40
CA GLU A 20 -12.09 6.62 6.38
C GLU A 20 -12.06 5.11 6.07
N CYS A 21 -11.03 4.66 5.34
CA CYS A 21 -10.86 3.26 4.98
C CYS A 21 -10.65 2.39 6.24
N PRO A 22 -11.57 1.44 6.52
CA PRO A 22 -11.45 0.53 7.66
C PRO A 22 -10.25 -0.39 7.51
N GLU A 23 -9.91 -1.11 8.57
CA GLU A 23 -8.84 -2.10 8.52
C GLU A 23 -9.14 -3.17 7.46
N ILE A 24 -8.13 -3.45 6.64
CA ILE A 24 -8.28 -4.39 5.53
C ILE A 24 -8.08 -5.80 6.06
N VAL A 25 -9.15 -6.60 6.01
CA VAL A 25 -9.11 -8.02 6.36
C VAL A 25 -9.13 -8.84 5.09
N ILE A 26 -8.09 -9.64 4.89
CA ILE A 26 -7.93 -10.53 3.73
C ILE A 26 -7.90 -11.96 4.24
N TYR A 27 -8.70 -12.81 3.61
CA TYR A 27 -8.67 -14.25 3.77
C TYR A 27 -8.14 -14.90 2.50
N ARG A 28 -7.41 -16.01 2.65
CA ARG A 28 -6.90 -16.82 1.55
C ARG A 28 -7.33 -18.28 1.72
N CYS A 29 -7.77 -18.89 0.62
CA CYS A 29 -8.01 -20.32 0.59
C CYS A 29 -6.68 -21.08 0.49
N SER A 30 -6.41 -21.99 1.42
CA SER A 30 -5.21 -22.83 1.43
C SER A 30 -5.15 -23.82 0.25
N HIS A 31 -6.29 -24.12 -0.37
CA HIS A 31 -6.38 -25.10 -1.46
C HIS A 31 -6.22 -24.48 -2.84
N CYS A 32 -6.87 -23.35 -3.12
CA CYS A 32 -6.90 -22.73 -4.45
C CYS A 32 -6.23 -21.35 -4.52
N GLY A 33 -5.75 -20.81 -3.39
CA GLY A 33 -5.15 -19.47 -3.32
C GLY A 33 -6.14 -18.31 -3.45
N GLY A 34 -7.43 -18.59 -3.62
CA GLY A 34 -8.48 -17.58 -3.78
C GLY A 34 -8.50 -16.59 -2.61
N LEU A 35 -8.70 -15.31 -2.92
CA LEU A 35 -8.74 -14.23 -1.94
C LEU A 35 -10.17 -13.78 -1.67
N TYR A 36 -10.47 -13.49 -0.40
CA TYR A 36 -11.67 -12.80 0.03
C TYR A 36 -11.28 -11.58 0.86
N GLN A 37 -11.75 -10.40 0.47
CA GLN A 37 -11.54 -9.16 1.22
C GLN A 37 -12.86 -8.69 1.82
N GLY A 38 -12.89 -8.55 3.15
CA GLY A 38 -14.01 -7.90 3.82
C GLY A 38 -13.93 -6.38 3.65
N LEU A 39 -15.04 -5.74 3.26
CA LEU A 39 -15.17 -4.28 3.12
C LEU A 39 -16.02 -3.65 4.23
N SER A 40 -16.26 -4.37 5.32
CA SER A 40 -17.01 -3.88 6.49
C SER A 40 -16.08 -3.22 7.51
N TYR A 41 -16.65 -2.31 8.30
CA TYR A 41 -15.99 -1.76 9.48
C TYR A 41 -15.78 -2.82 10.57
N ASP A 42 -16.63 -3.84 10.59
CA ASP A 42 -16.53 -4.98 11.49
C ASP A 42 -15.84 -6.17 10.83
N THR A 43 -15.07 -6.93 11.60
CA THR A 43 -14.57 -8.23 11.12
C THR A 43 -15.74 -9.23 11.10
N PRO A 44 -15.92 -10.02 10.02
CA PRO A 44 -16.92 -11.08 10.00
C PRO A 44 -16.80 -11.98 11.22
N ALA A 45 -17.93 -12.29 11.88
CA ALA A 45 -17.95 -13.18 13.04
C ALA A 45 -17.44 -14.60 12.72
N GLN A 46 -17.56 -15.01 11.45
CA GLN A 46 -17.06 -16.28 10.94
C GLN A 46 -16.23 -16.04 9.68
N ALA A 47 -15.13 -16.78 9.54
CA ALA A 47 -14.32 -16.74 8.33
C ALA A 47 -15.12 -17.29 7.12
N PRO A 48 -14.98 -16.68 5.94
CA PRO A 48 -15.60 -17.19 4.71
C PRO A 48 -15.11 -18.61 4.40
N ALA A 49 -15.91 -19.36 3.64
CA ALA A 49 -15.58 -20.69 3.19
C ALA A 49 -15.23 -20.70 1.69
N CYS A 50 -14.26 -21.54 1.31
CA CYS A 50 -13.86 -21.80 -0.07
C CYS A 50 -13.29 -23.22 -0.16
N CYS A 51 -13.55 -23.94 -1.24
CA CYS A 51 -13.11 -25.34 -1.41
C CYS A 51 -13.51 -26.24 -0.22
N ASP A 52 -14.75 -26.09 0.25
CA ASP A 52 -15.34 -26.84 1.38
C ASP A 52 -14.60 -26.69 2.72
N ALA A 53 -13.71 -25.69 2.85
CA ALA A 53 -12.96 -25.38 4.05
C ALA A 53 -13.09 -23.90 4.44
N SER A 54 -12.88 -23.60 5.72
CA SER A 54 -12.78 -22.22 6.19
C SER A 54 -11.48 -21.59 5.68
N MET A 55 -11.55 -20.37 5.17
CA MET A 55 -10.39 -19.66 4.64
C MET A 55 -9.51 -19.12 5.78
N GLU A 56 -8.21 -19.07 5.55
CA GLU A 56 -7.25 -18.54 6.51
C GLU A 56 -7.26 -17.01 6.48
N ARG A 57 -7.37 -16.37 7.65
CA ARG A 57 -7.17 -14.92 7.76
C ARG A 57 -5.67 -14.60 7.71
N LEU A 58 -5.27 -13.83 6.71
CA LEU A 58 -3.90 -13.34 6.60
C LEU A 58 -3.63 -12.29 7.68
N LYS A 59 -2.65 -12.56 8.54
CA LYS A 59 -2.19 -11.63 9.58
C LYS A 59 -0.94 -10.90 9.09
N PRO A 60 -0.92 -9.56 9.07
CA PRO A 60 0.25 -8.83 8.65
C PRO A 60 1.43 -9.03 9.61
N LEU A 61 2.59 -9.35 9.04
CA LEU A 61 3.90 -9.40 9.69
C LEU A 61 4.61 -8.06 9.51
N GLN A 62 5.50 -7.72 10.43
CA GLN A 62 6.36 -6.55 10.27
C GLN A 62 7.53 -6.91 9.36
N LEU A 63 7.95 -5.98 8.50
CA LEU A 63 9.08 -6.23 7.58
C LEU A 63 10.37 -6.63 8.31
N MET A 64 10.58 -6.11 9.54
CA MET A 64 11.75 -6.45 10.36
C MET A 64 11.82 -7.94 10.72
N ASP A 65 10.69 -8.65 10.72
CA ASP A 65 10.61 -10.07 11.09
C ASP A 65 11.12 -10.99 9.96
N LEU A 66 11.26 -10.47 8.73
CA LEU A 66 11.74 -11.21 7.55
C LEU A 66 13.07 -10.69 6.99
N SER A 67 13.67 -9.67 7.62
CA SER A 67 14.97 -9.15 7.20
C SER A 67 16.08 -10.15 7.57
N PRO A 68 17.07 -10.43 6.70
CA PRO A 68 17.38 -9.77 5.42
C PRO A 68 16.78 -10.43 4.16
N GLU A 69 16.08 -11.55 4.29
CA GLU A 69 15.62 -12.39 3.17
C GLU A 69 14.78 -11.60 2.16
N ILE A 70 13.98 -10.66 2.68
CA ILE A 70 13.11 -9.79 1.89
C ILE A 70 13.25 -8.35 2.37
N ASN A 71 13.53 -7.46 1.42
CA ASN A 71 13.50 -6.02 1.65
C ASN A 71 12.39 -5.42 0.81
N VAL A 72 11.52 -4.62 1.44
CA VAL A 72 10.45 -3.89 0.77
C VAL A 72 10.69 -2.41 1.00
N ASP A 73 10.75 -1.66 -0.09
CA ASP A 73 10.88 -0.22 -0.04
C ASP A 73 9.80 0.48 -0.84
N TYR A 74 9.63 1.78 -0.61
CA TYR A 74 8.75 2.59 -1.43
C TYR A 74 9.28 4.00 -1.63
N LYS A 75 8.73 4.65 -2.66
CA LYS A 75 8.90 6.09 -2.92
C LYS A 75 7.55 6.70 -3.25
N ILE A 76 7.29 7.88 -2.71
CA ILE A 76 6.21 8.73 -3.19
C ILE A 76 6.80 9.58 -4.32
N VAL A 77 6.25 9.42 -5.52
CA VAL A 77 6.72 10.12 -6.72
C VAL A 77 5.61 10.98 -7.29
N GLY A 78 5.99 11.84 -8.23
CA GLY A 78 5.11 12.81 -8.81
C GLY A 78 4.86 14.00 -7.88
N GLY A 79 4.33 15.06 -8.49
CA GLY A 79 3.99 16.29 -7.82
C GLY A 79 2.49 16.43 -7.64
N PHE A 80 2.06 17.67 -7.55
CA PHE A 80 0.67 18.04 -7.26
C PHE A 80 -0.35 17.29 -8.10
N ASN A 81 -0.11 17.16 -9.41
CA ASN A 81 -1.13 16.71 -10.36
C ASN A 81 -1.12 15.21 -10.68
N GLN A 82 -0.07 14.49 -10.28
CA GLN A 82 0.17 13.09 -10.68
C GLN A 82 0.94 12.32 -9.60
N SER A 83 0.53 12.45 -8.32
CA SER A 83 1.21 11.73 -7.24
C SER A 83 0.95 10.23 -7.33
N ALA A 84 1.98 9.43 -7.06
CA ALA A 84 1.90 7.98 -7.07
C ALA A 84 2.79 7.38 -5.98
N VAL A 85 2.49 6.15 -5.57
CA VAL A 85 3.37 5.33 -4.72
C VAL A 85 4.03 4.28 -5.59
N GLN A 86 5.36 4.25 -5.60
CA GLN A 86 6.15 3.17 -6.18
C GLN A 86 6.58 2.23 -5.07
N VAL A 87 6.29 0.94 -5.24
CA VAL A 87 6.68 -0.12 -4.32
C VAL A 87 7.79 -0.95 -4.96
N PHE A 88 8.88 -1.12 -4.25
CA PHE A 88 10.07 -1.88 -4.62
C PHE A 88 10.20 -3.07 -3.68
N TRP A 89 10.74 -4.17 -4.18
CA TRP A 89 11.09 -5.31 -3.37
C TRP A 89 12.38 -5.93 -3.89
N GLU A 90 13.18 -6.44 -2.97
CA GLU A 90 14.36 -7.24 -3.21
C GLU A 90 14.18 -8.55 -2.46
N MET A 91 14.60 -9.63 -3.08
CA MET A 91 14.38 -11.00 -2.59
C MET A 91 15.66 -11.79 -2.84
N GLU A 92 16.08 -12.59 -1.86
CA GLU A 92 17.22 -13.50 -2.04
C GLU A 92 16.87 -14.65 -2.98
N GLN A 93 15.65 -15.19 -2.85
CA GLN A 93 15.18 -16.32 -3.64
C GLN A 93 14.04 -15.93 -4.61
N PRO A 94 13.99 -16.46 -5.84
CA PRO A 94 12.93 -16.15 -6.80
C PRO A 94 11.50 -16.51 -6.34
N GLU A 95 11.34 -17.54 -5.51
CA GLU A 95 10.08 -17.98 -4.92
C GLU A 95 9.50 -16.97 -3.91
N ASP A 96 10.33 -16.09 -3.36
CA ASP A 96 9.90 -15.01 -2.48
C ASP A 96 9.32 -13.81 -3.25
N LYS A 97 9.04 -14.01 -4.54
CA LYS A 97 8.37 -13.01 -5.34
C LYS A 97 6.94 -12.78 -4.84
N PRO A 98 6.52 -11.51 -4.65
CA PRO A 98 5.15 -11.22 -4.27
C PRO A 98 4.15 -11.73 -5.31
N GLU A 99 3.04 -12.33 -4.86
CA GLU A 99 1.91 -12.66 -5.74
C GLU A 99 1.07 -11.41 -6.04
N TRP A 100 0.89 -10.56 -5.04
CA TRP A 100 0.11 -9.34 -5.13
C TRP A 100 0.57 -8.33 -4.10
N VAL A 101 0.26 -7.08 -4.40
CA VAL A 101 0.50 -5.93 -3.51
C VAL A 101 -0.80 -5.14 -3.43
N LEU A 102 -1.18 -4.78 -2.21
CA LEU A 102 -2.30 -3.90 -1.94
C LEU A 102 -1.80 -2.60 -1.32
N LEU A 103 -2.23 -1.46 -1.84
CA LEU A 103 -2.02 -0.17 -1.18
C LEU A 103 -3.32 0.26 -0.50
N LYS A 104 -3.35 0.29 0.83
CA LYS A 104 -4.40 0.93 1.63
C LYS A 104 -4.16 2.43 1.67
N THR A 105 -5.21 3.21 1.44
CA THR A 105 -5.18 4.68 1.39
C THR A 105 -6.17 5.29 2.39
N PHE A 106 -6.47 6.60 2.29
CA PHE A 106 -7.46 7.23 3.18
C PHE A 106 -8.87 6.80 2.83
N THR A 107 -9.17 6.66 1.54
CA THR A 107 -10.53 6.41 1.05
C THR A 107 -10.76 4.99 0.55
N GLY A 108 -9.72 4.16 0.44
CA GLY A 108 -9.90 2.77 0.03
C GLY A 108 -8.60 1.99 -0.11
N GLY A 109 -8.51 1.19 -1.17
CA GLY A 109 -7.27 0.51 -1.51
C GLY A 109 -7.20 0.05 -2.96
N TYR A 110 -5.97 -0.20 -3.41
CA TYR A 110 -5.66 -0.68 -4.74
C TYR A 110 -4.99 -2.05 -4.63
N LEU A 111 -5.61 -3.11 -5.15
CA LEU A 111 -4.96 -4.42 -5.28
C LEU A 111 -4.38 -4.58 -6.68
N LYS A 112 -3.13 -5.05 -6.76
CA LYS A 112 -2.48 -5.41 -8.02
C LYS A 112 -1.78 -6.75 -7.89
N TYR A 113 -2.14 -7.68 -8.76
CA TYR A 113 -1.39 -8.92 -8.95
C TYR A 113 -0.06 -8.64 -9.64
N VAL A 114 0.98 -9.32 -9.20
CA VAL A 114 2.33 -9.23 -9.75
C VAL A 114 2.50 -10.38 -10.74
N THR A 115 2.54 -10.05 -12.03
CA THR A 115 2.74 -11.08 -13.05
C THR A 115 4.14 -11.69 -12.96
N ALA A 116 4.32 -12.92 -13.45
CA ALA A 116 5.61 -13.63 -13.42
C ALA A 116 6.79 -12.81 -13.97
N ARG A 117 6.56 -11.95 -14.97
CA ARG A 117 7.60 -11.08 -15.56
C ARG A 117 7.70 -9.69 -14.92
N LYS A 118 6.74 -9.29 -14.08
CA LYS A 118 6.78 -7.97 -13.44
C LYS A 118 7.98 -7.87 -12.50
N ARG A 119 8.83 -6.87 -12.74
CA ARG A 119 9.91 -6.43 -11.85
C ARG A 119 9.49 -5.15 -11.11
N PRO A 120 10.04 -4.86 -9.92
CA PRO A 120 9.83 -3.58 -9.26
C PRO A 120 10.29 -2.40 -10.15
N PRO A 121 9.69 -1.20 -9.99
CA PRO A 121 8.63 -0.90 -9.04
C PRO A 121 7.23 -1.30 -9.53
N LEU A 122 6.34 -1.63 -8.61
CA LEU A 122 4.89 -1.62 -8.86
C LEU A 122 4.33 -0.25 -8.49
N VAL A 123 3.57 0.37 -9.39
CA VAL A 123 3.16 1.78 -9.26
C VAL A 123 1.67 1.88 -8.98
N PHE A 124 1.28 2.65 -7.96
CA PHE A 124 -0.10 2.96 -7.60
C PHE A 124 -0.36 4.46 -7.79
N PRO A 125 -1.17 4.87 -8.80
CA PRO A 125 -1.56 6.27 -8.93
C PRO A 125 -2.48 6.66 -7.78
N LEU A 126 -2.31 7.87 -7.25
CA LEU A 126 -3.20 8.44 -6.25
C LEU A 126 -4.09 9.49 -6.91
N ALA A 127 -5.35 9.51 -6.50
CA ALA A 127 -6.34 10.46 -7.00
C ALA A 127 -7.16 11.04 -5.85
N ASP A 128 -7.86 12.13 -6.13
CA ASP A 128 -8.79 12.77 -5.19
C ASP A 128 -8.15 12.99 -3.80
N GLU A 129 -8.85 12.74 -2.70
CA GLU A 129 -8.34 12.85 -1.34
C GLU A 129 -7.04 12.07 -1.09
N ASP A 130 -6.87 10.91 -1.73
CA ASP A 130 -5.64 10.13 -1.62
C ASP A 130 -4.43 10.81 -2.28
N ALA A 131 -4.65 11.76 -3.19
CA ALA A 131 -3.60 12.59 -3.78
C ALA A 131 -3.21 13.80 -2.90
N TYR A 132 -3.74 13.90 -1.67
CA TYR A 132 -3.46 15.01 -0.75
C TYR A 132 -1.96 15.23 -0.47
N VAL A 133 -1.49 16.49 -0.54
CA VAL A 133 -0.15 16.90 -0.12
C VAL A 133 -0.19 18.32 0.45
N TYR A 134 0.60 18.56 1.50
CA TYR A 134 0.74 19.86 2.16
C TYR A 134 1.52 20.89 1.32
N CYS A 135 2.38 20.45 0.41
CA CYS A 135 3.28 21.32 -0.35
C CYS A 135 3.00 21.29 -1.85
N GLY A 136 3.31 22.38 -2.55
CA GLY A 136 3.20 22.53 -4.01
C GLY A 136 4.42 22.02 -4.80
N ARG A 137 5.30 21.23 -4.20
CA ARG A 137 6.54 20.78 -4.85
C ARG A 137 6.23 19.81 -5.99
N SER A 138 7.06 19.82 -7.03
CA SER A 138 6.96 18.92 -8.18
C SER A 138 7.33 17.47 -7.86
N MET A 139 8.04 17.24 -6.75
CA MET A 139 8.41 15.92 -6.26
C MET A 139 8.18 15.84 -4.75
N CYS A 140 7.64 14.71 -4.29
CA CYS A 140 7.59 14.42 -2.86
C CYS A 140 9.01 14.19 -2.33
N GLN A 141 9.24 14.68 -1.13
CA GLN A 141 10.54 14.68 -0.49
C GLN A 141 10.56 13.88 0.82
N GLU A 142 9.45 13.19 1.13
CA GLU A 142 9.30 12.40 2.36
C GLU A 142 9.65 13.24 3.60
N CYS A 143 9.08 14.45 3.65
CA CYS A 143 9.35 15.43 4.70
C CYS A 143 8.55 15.17 5.97
N VAL A 144 8.83 15.97 7.01
CA VAL A 144 8.21 15.88 8.34
C VAL A 144 6.67 15.89 8.32
N PHE A 145 6.05 16.50 7.29
CA PHE A 145 4.60 16.54 7.13
C PHE A 145 3.97 15.17 6.87
N ARG A 146 4.72 14.20 6.29
CA ARG A 146 4.28 12.83 6.00
C ARG A 146 2.83 12.77 5.48
N CYS A 147 2.59 13.39 4.33
CA CYS A 147 1.25 13.59 3.77
C CYS A 147 0.44 12.30 3.62
N LYS A 148 1.12 11.16 3.44
CA LYS A 148 0.54 9.82 3.25
C LYS A 148 0.56 8.95 4.52
N ARG A 149 0.94 9.51 5.68
CA ARG A 149 0.91 8.78 6.96
C ARG A 149 -0.51 8.25 7.21
N GLY A 150 -0.65 6.95 7.43
CA GLY A 150 -1.94 6.25 7.50
C GLY A 150 -2.19 5.33 6.30
N PHE A 151 -1.46 5.50 5.19
CA PHE A 151 -1.40 4.51 4.13
C PHE A 151 -0.55 3.32 4.58
N ILE A 152 -0.90 2.14 4.09
CA ILE A 152 -0.18 0.89 4.35
C ILE A 152 -0.02 0.14 3.03
N ILE A 153 1.20 -0.29 2.74
CA ILE A 153 1.47 -1.24 1.65
C ILE A 153 1.42 -2.63 2.26
N TYR A 154 0.53 -3.46 1.74
CA TYR A 154 0.45 -4.88 2.03
C TYR A 154 1.06 -5.66 0.87
N LEU A 155 1.91 -6.63 1.17
CA LEU A 155 2.61 -7.43 0.17
C LEU A 155 2.55 -8.89 0.58
N TYR A 156 2.02 -9.77 -0.27
CA TYR A 156 1.85 -11.19 0.05
C TYR A 156 2.81 -12.06 -0.75
N ILE A 157 3.42 -13.00 -0.03
CA ILE A 157 4.37 -13.98 -0.56
C ILE A 157 3.94 -15.34 -0.05
N GLU A 158 3.80 -16.31 -0.94
CA GLU A 158 3.17 -17.60 -0.63
C GLU A 158 3.77 -18.30 0.60
N HIS A 159 5.11 -18.33 0.69
CA HIS A 159 5.82 -19.04 1.75
C HIS A 159 6.19 -18.18 2.97
N LYS A 160 5.91 -16.88 2.94
CA LYS A 160 6.24 -15.94 4.03
C LYS A 160 5.02 -15.27 4.65
N GLY A 161 3.89 -15.26 3.95
CA GLY A 161 2.65 -14.64 4.39
C GLY A 161 2.51 -13.18 3.95
N LEU A 162 1.73 -12.42 4.73
CA LEU A 162 1.38 -11.04 4.44
C LEU A 162 2.30 -10.08 5.19
N LEU A 163 2.97 -9.19 4.47
CA LEU A 163 3.78 -8.12 5.04
C LEU A 163 2.99 -6.81 5.08
N ALA A 164 3.21 -5.99 6.10
CA ALA A 164 2.74 -4.61 6.17
C ALA A 164 3.90 -3.62 6.23
N VAL A 165 3.85 -2.59 5.37
CA VAL A 165 4.81 -1.50 5.32
C VAL A 165 4.07 -0.15 5.41
N PRO A 166 4.08 0.50 6.59
CA PRO A 166 3.49 1.82 6.75
C PRO A 166 4.18 2.89 5.88
N VAL A 167 3.40 3.75 5.23
CA VAL A 167 3.92 4.82 4.37
C VAL A 167 4.23 6.07 5.21
N GLU A 168 5.28 6.00 6.00
CA GLU A 168 5.67 7.07 6.94
C GLU A 168 7.17 7.39 7.05
N LYS A 169 7.98 6.84 6.14
CA LYS A 169 9.39 7.16 5.96
C LYS A 169 9.63 8.68 5.93
N LEU A 170 10.70 9.08 6.60
CA LEU A 170 11.33 10.38 6.47
C LEU A 170 12.64 10.26 5.68
N ALA A 171 12.87 11.17 4.74
CA ALA A 171 14.14 11.25 4.05
C ALA A 171 15.28 11.55 5.04
N GLY A 172 16.49 11.04 4.76
CA GLY A 172 17.61 11.06 5.69
C GLY A 172 17.98 12.45 6.23
N TYR A 173 17.90 13.49 5.39
CA TYR A 173 18.20 14.87 5.79
C TYR A 173 17.15 15.51 6.73
N PHE A 174 16.01 14.84 6.97
CA PHE A 174 15.02 15.23 7.98
C PHE A 174 15.08 14.37 9.24
N LYS A 175 15.96 13.37 9.31
CA LYS A 175 16.18 12.58 10.51
C LYS A 175 17.10 13.40 11.43
N LEU A 176 16.57 13.83 12.57
CA LEU A 176 17.32 14.49 13.64
C LEU A 176 18.17 13.47 14.39
#